data_AF-A0A1G1GY09-F1
#
_entry.id   AF-A0A1G1GY09-F1
#
_cell.length_a   1.000
_cell.length_b   1.000
_cell.length_c   1.000
_cell.angle_alpha   90.00
_cell.angle_beta   90.00
_cell.angle_gamma   90.00
#
_symmetry.space_group_name_H-M   'P 1'
#
loop_
_entity.id
_entity.type
_entity.pdbx_description
1 polymer ?
#
loop_
_entity_poly.entity_id
_entity_poly.type
_entity_poly.pdbx_seq_one_letter_code
_entity_poly.pdbx_strand_id
1 'polypeptide(L)'
;MAEWGSLGKVFIGVGLCVALLGLLLVIADRVPGVGSLLGWFGKLPGDISIRRDNFSFSFPLATSLLLSIVLSLIFYLITWMFRR
;
A
#
# COMPACT_ATOMS: atom_id res chain seq x y z
N MET A 1 -6.65 -33.37 -19.51
CA MET A 1 -7.49 -33.56 -18.30
C MET A 1 -7.36 -32.29 -17.49
N ALA A 2 -8.47 -31.67 -17.07
CA ALA A 2 -8.41 -30.37 -16.42
C ALA A 2 -7.59 -30.44 -15.12
N GLU A 3 -6.55 -29.61 -15.05
CA GLU A 3 -5.57 -29.53 -13.95
C GLU A 3 -6.17 -28.82 -12.71
N TRP A 4 -7.33 -29.29 -12.25
CA TRP A 4 -8.07 -28.71 -11.12
C TRP A 4 -7.21 -28.59 -9.84
N GLY A 5 -6.24 -29.49 -9.66
CA GLY A 5 -5.29 -29.45 -8.55
C GLY A 5 -4.32 -28.26 -8.59
N SER A 6 -3.92 -27.80 -9.79
CA SER A 6 -3.08 -26.62 -9.94
C SER A 6 -3.86 -25.35 -9.62
N LEU A 7 -5.09 -25.23 -10.15
CA LEU A 7 -6.00 -24.13 -9.84
C LEU A 7 -6.33 -24.05 -8.34
N GLY A 8 -6.57 -25.20 -7.69
CA GLY A 8 -6.83 -25.26 -6.24
C GLY A 8 -5.67 -24.72 -5.41
N LYS A 9 -4.41 -25.05 -5.77
CA LYS A 9 -3.22 -24.51 -5.09
C LYS A 9 -3.08 -23.00 -5.26
N VAL A 10 -3.42 -22.47 -6.44
CA VAL A 10 -3.44 -21.03 -6.70
C VAL A 10 -4.49 -20.33 -5.82
N PHE A 11 -5.70 -20.87 -5.75
CA PHE A 11 -6.75 -20.31 -4.88
C PHE A 11 -6.36 -20.32 -3.40
N ILE A 12 -5.74 -21.41 -2.92
CA ILE A 12 -5.23 -21.48 -1.55
C ILE A 12 -4.14 -20.41 -1.33
N GLY A 13 -3.20 -20.26 -2.27
CA GLY A 13 -2.13 -19.26 -2.18
C GLY A 13 -2.67 -17.82 -2.16
N VAL A 14 -3.61 -17.50 -3.05
CA VAL A 14 -4.26 -16.18 -3.08
C VAL A 14 -5.05 -15.93 -1.80
N GLY A 15 -5.83 -16.92 -1.34
CA GLY A 15 -6.59 -16.80 -0.09
C GLY A 15 -5.70 -16.55 1.12
N LEU A 16 -4.55 -17.23 1.20
CA LEU A 16 -3.57 -17.02 2.26
C LEU A 16 -2.96 -15.62 2.19
N CYS A 17 -2.58 -15.16 0.99
CA CYS A 17 -2.08 -13.80 0.79
C CYS A 17 -3.10 -12.74 1.22
N VAL A 18 -4.37 -12.91 0.85
CA VAL A 18 -5.45 -12.01 1.26
C VAL A 18 -5.67 -12.03 2.77
N ALA A 19 -5.66 -13.21 3.39
CA ALA A 19 -5.78 -13.34 4.84
C ALA A 19 -4.62 -12.67 5.60
N LEU A 20 -3.39 -12.84 5.12
CA LEU A 20 -2.21 -12.18 5.67
C LEU A 20 -2.30 -10.66 5.54
N LEU A 21 -2.71 -10.15 4.37
CA LEU A 21 -2.94 -8.71 4.18
C LEU A 21 -4.03 -8.18 5.11
N GLY A 22 -5.15 -8.91 5.25
CA GLY A 22 -6.22 -8.55 6.17
C GLY A 22 -5.74 -8.51 7.63
N LEU A 23 -4.93 -9.48 8.05
CA LEU A 23 -4.34 -9.51 9.38
C LEU A 23 -3.38 -8.34 9.61
N LEU A 24 -2.54 -8.03 8.63
CA LEU A 24 -1.64 -6.87 8.68
C LEU A 24 -2.42 -5.56 8.82
N LEU A 25 -3.54 -5.40 8.12
CA LEU A 25 -4.40 -4.22 8.23
C LEU A 25 -5.04 -4.11 9.63
N VAL A 26 -5.53 -5.23 10.18
CA VAL A 26 -6.10 -5.25 11.55
C VAL A 26 -5.05 -4.88 12.58
N ILE A 27 -3.82 -5.40 12.46
CA ILE A 27 -2.72 -5.07 13.37
C ILE A 27 -2.31 -3.61 13.18
N ALA A 28 -2.20 -3.13 11.95
CA ALA A 28 -1.85 -1.74 11.64
C ALA A 28 -2.85 -0.75 12.25
N ASP A 29 -4.16 -1.05 12.21
CA ASP A 29 -5.20 -0.23 12.84
C ASP A 29 -5.09 -0.18 14.38
N ARG A 30 -4.62 -1.28 15.00
CA ARG A 30 -4.46 -1.39 16.45
C ARG A 30 -3.17 -0.77 17.00
N VAL A 31 -2.18 -0.47 16.14
CA VAL A 31 -0.93 0.18 16.57
C VAL A 31 -1.08 1.70 16.50
N PRO A 32 -1.05 2.41 17.65
CA PRO A 32 -1.11 3.86 17.69
C PRO A 32 0.07 4.45 16.90
N GLY A 33 -0.23 5.24 15.87
CA GLY A 33 0.76 5.79 14.93
C GLY A 33 0.73 5.13 13.55
N VAL A 34 0.52 3.81 13.43
CA VAL A 34 0.49 3.12 12.13
C VAL A 34 -0.90 3.20 11.48
N GLY A 35 -1.97 3.03 12.26
CA GLY A 35 -3.34 3.23 11.78
C GLY A 35 -3.60 4.68 11.36
N SER A 36 -2.95 5.63 12.04
CA SER A 36 -2.96 7.06 11.67
C SER A 36 -2.20 7.33 10.37
N LEU A 37 -1.12 6.60 10.06
CA LEU A 37 -0.38 6.73 8.80
C LEU A 37 -1.20 6.22 7.61
N LEU A 38 -1.95 5.13 7.76
CA LEU A 38 -2.91 4.68 6.74
C LEU A 38 -4.08 5.67 6.57
N GLY A 39 -4.55 6.28 7.66
CA GLY A 39 -5.55 7.35 7.62
C GLY A 39 -5.05 8.68 7.03
N TRP A 40 -3.73 8.89 7.01
CA TRP A 40 -3.07 10.07 6.41
C TRP A 40 -2.67 9.84 4.95
N PHE A 41 -2.55 8.59 4.51
CA PHE A 41 -2.35 8.23 3.10
C PHE A 41 -3.55 8.74 2.28
N GLY A 42 -3.37 9.85 1.55
CA GLY A 42 -4.46 10.53 0.84
C GLY A 42 -5.08 11.75 1.55
N LYS A 43 -4.57 12.16 2.72
CA LYS A 43 -4.97 13.38 3.46
C LYS A 43 -3.79 14.32 3.73
N LEU A 44 -2.71 14.23 2.96
CA LEU A 44 -1.66 15.24 3.06
C LEU A 44 -2.14 16.56 2.42
N PRO A 45 -1.78 17.73 3.00
CA PRO A 45 -2.06 19.02 2.36
C PRO A 45 -1.35 19.04 1.00
N GLY A 46 -2.13 18.98 -0.09
CA GLY A 46 -1.63 18.80 -1.46
C GLY A 46 -2.27 17.62 -2.21
N ASP A 47 -2.95 16.70 -1.51
CA ASP A 47 -3.80 15.69 -2.14
C ASP A 47 -5.13 16.34 -2.59
N ILE A 48 -5.50 16.15 -3.86
CA ILE A 48 -6.68 16.78 -4.45
C ILE A 48 -7.90 15.92 -4.08
N SER A 49 -8.73 16.40 -3.16
CA SER A 49 -10.02 15.78 -2.86
C SER A 49 -11.16 16.69 -3.31
N ILE A 50 -11.93 16.21 -4.28
CA ILE A 50 -13.12 16.87 -4.79
C ILE A 50 -14.30 16.01 -4.34
N ARG A 51 -15.04 16.48 -3.33
CA ARG A 51 -16.30 15.88 -2.89
C ARG A 51 -17.47 16.77 -3.31
N ARG A 52 -18.36 16.22 -4.13
CA ARG A 52 -19.70 16.73 -4.48
C ARG A 52 -20.75 15.71 -4.06
N ASP A 53 -22.01 16.11 -4.01
CA ASP A 53 -23.16 15.33 -3.49
C ASP A 53 -23.29 13.90 -4.06
N ASN A 54 -22.85 13.65 -5.29
CA ASN A 54 -22.83 12.31 -5.91
C ASN A 54 -21.46 11.92 -6.50
N PHE A 55 -20.38 12.67 -6.20
CA PHE A 55 -19.07 12.42 -6.80
C PHE A 55 -17.95 12.69 -5.81
N SER A 56 -17.18 11.65 -5.49
CA SER A 56 -15.96 11.76 -4.70
C SER A 56 -14.76 11.34 -5.54
N PHE A 57 -13.91 12.31 -5.89
CA PHE A 57 -12.63 12.06 -6.53
C PHE A 57 -11.50 12.47 -5.59
N SER A 58 -10.65 11.52 -5.23
CA SER A 58 -9.47 11.77 -4.39
C SER A 58 -8.24 11.34 -5.16
N PHE A 59 -7.34 12.28 -5.43
CA PHE A 59 -6.10 12.06 -6.15
C PHE A 59 -4.89 12.37 -5.25
N PRO A 60 -4.18 11.33 -4.75
CA PRO A 60 -3.16 11.48 -3.72
C PRO A 60 -1.80 11.92 -4.31
N LEU A 61 -1.75 13.11 -4.91
CA LEU A 61 -0.55 13.66 -5.56
C LEU A 61 0.63 13.84 -4.62
N ALA A 62 0.41 14.45 -3.46
CA ALA A 62 1.47 14.73 -2.50
C ALA A 62 2.00 13.43 -1.90
N THR A 63 1.09 12.50 -1.59
CA THR A 63 1.44 11.17 -1.09
C THR A 63 2.30 10.40 -2.11
N SER A 64 1.91 10.41 -3.40
CA SER A 64 2.65 9.72 -4.47
C SER A 64 4.05 10.30 -4.68
N LEU A 65 4.18 11.62 -4.63
CA LEU A 65 5.45 12.32 -4.78
C LEU A 65 6.40 12.03 -3.61
N LEU A 66 5.88 12.09 -2.38
CA LEU A 66 6.65 11.80 -1.17
C LEU A 66 7.13 10.33 -1.19
N LEU A 67 6.26 9.39 -1.56
CA LEU A 67 6.63 7.98 -1.71
C LEU A 67 7.76 7.80 -2.72
N SER A 68 7.69 8.48 -3.87
CA SER A 68 8.74 8.42 -4.91
C SER A 68 10.09 8.92 -4.40
N ILE A 69 10.11 10.04 -3.66
CA ILE A 69 11.34 10.60 -3.07
C ILE A 69 11.94 9.62 -2.05
N VAL A 70 11.12 9.07 -1.17
CA VAL A 70 11.57 8.11 -0.15
C VAL A 70 12.15 6.86 -0.80
N LEU A 71 11.45 6.26 -1.78
CA LEU A 71 11.95 5.09 -2.50
C LEU A 71 13.26 5.39 -3.23
N SER A 72 13.35 6.55 -3.89
CA SER A 72 14.57 6.98 -4.57
C SER A 72 15.74 7.13 -3.60
N LEU A 73 15.51 7.70 -2.42
CA LEU A 73 16.52 7.86 -1.37
C LEU A 73 16.99 6.50 -0.82
N ILE A 74 16.06 5.57 -0.62
CA ILE A 74 16.39 4.19 -0.20
C ILE A 74 17.25 3.50 -1.25
N PHE A 75 16.86 3.52 -2.53
CA PHE A 75 17.65 2.92 -3.61
C PHE A 75 18.99 3.61 -3.79
N TYR A 76 19.06 4.93 -3.60
CA TYR A 76 20.30 5.67 -3.60
C TYR A 76 21.23 5.16 -2.48
N LEU A 77 20.72 5.03 -1.25
CA LEU A 77 21.51 4.59 -0.10
C LEU A 77 21.98 3.14 -0.26
N ILE A 78 21.10 2.25 -0.73
CA ILE A 78 21.45 0.85 -1.03
C ILE A 78 22.56 0.81 -2.08
N THR A 79 22.36 1.51 -3.20
CA THR A 79 23.36 1.55 -4.29
C THR A 79 24.68 2.15 -3.81
N TRP A 80 24.63 3.17 -2.95
CA TRP A 80 25.81 3.78 -2.36
C TRP A 80 26.57 2.81 -1.45
N MET A 81 25.86 2.02 -0.64
CA MET A 81 26.48 0.99 0.21
C MET A 81 27.09 -0.15 -0.60
N PHE A 82 26.45 -0.59 -1.70
CA PHE A 82 26.97 -1.68 -2.54
C PHE A 82 28.07 -1.24 -3.53
N ARG A 83 28.24 0.07 -3.77
CA ARG A 83 29.30 0.62 -4.64
C ARG A 83 30.57 1.07 -3.88
N ARG A 84 30.61 0.88 -2.56
CA ARG A 84 31.82 0.95 -1.74
C ARG A 84 32.35 -0.45 -1.48
#